data_AF-A0A6G3MHP2-F1
#
_entry.id   AF-A0A6G3MHP2-F1
#
_cell.length_a   1.000
_cell.length_b   1.000
_cell.length_c   1.000
_cell.angle_alpha   90.00
_cell.angle_beta   90.00
_cell.angle_gamma   90.00
#
_symmetry.space_group_name_H-M   'P 1'
#
loop_
_entity.id
_entity.type
_entity.pdbx_description
1 polymer ?
#
loop_
_entity_poly.entity_id
_entity_poly.type
_entity_poly.pdbx_seq_one_letter_code
_entity_poly.pdbx_strand_id
1 'polypeptide(L)'
;MIKFFMDLKGKIPHKILKKSQFRDKHFDENLNFMMQEVDKVTQKEKITVVSNIVQTKDLHQLLSSKSIENTEEVAKKVQQLKDMLDKILLFDPVKRISIKDCLLHPFVQERIS
;
A
#
# COMPACT_ATOMS: atom_id res chain seq x y z
N MET A 1 -6.16 -9.24 1.26
CA MET A 1 -4.81 -8.65 1.04
C MET A 1 -4.82 -7.50 0.02
N ILE A 2 -5.32 -7.70 -1.20
CA ILE A 2 -5.33 -6.67 -2.27
C ILE A 2 -6.00 -5.36 -1.84
N LYS A 3 -7.18 -5.44 -1.19
CA LYS A 3 -7.90 -4.27 -0.68
C LYS A 3 -7.04 -3.36 0.21
N PHE A 4 -6.28 -3.92 1.16
CA PHE A 4 -5.42 -3.12 2.05
C PHE A 4 -4.32 -2.39 1.30
N PHE A 5 -3.76 -3.02 0.26
CA PHE A 5 -2.75 -2.38 -0.57
C PHE A 5 -3.37 -1.25 -1.42
N MET A 6 -4.59 -1.45 -1.92
CA MET A 6 -5.36 -0.44 -2.63
C MET A 6 -5.82 0.71 -1.72
N ASP A 7 -6.09 0.44 -0.46
CA ASP A 7 -6.38 1.48 0.54
C ASP A 7 -5.18 2.40 0.79
N LEU A 8 -3.97 1.89 0.61
CA LEU A 8 -2.73 2.63 0.81
C LEU A 8 -2.22 3.30 -0.48
N LYS A 9 -2.26 2.60 -1.62
CA LYS A 9 -1.62 3.04 -2.88
C LYS A 9 -2.63 3.37 -3.99
N GLY A 10 -3.92 3.19 -3.73
CA GLY A 10 -4.99 3.46 -4.68
C GLY A 10 -5.21 2.32 -5.67
N LYS A 11 -5.84 2.66 -6.80
CA LYS A 11 -6.19 1.68 -7.84
C LYS A 11 -4.94 1.06 -8.46
N ILE A 12 -4.96 -0.28 -8.60
CA ILE A 12 -3.89 -0.98 -9.31
C ILE A 12 -3.89 -0.56 -10.79
N PRO A 13 -2.75 -0.16 -11.35
CA PRO A 13 -2.67 0.20 -12.77
C PRO A 13 -3.14 -0.94 -13.67
N HIS A 14 -3.95 -0.62 -14.68
CA HIS A 14 -4.47 -1.60 -15.65
C HIS A 14 -3.35 -2.39 -16.35
N LYS A 15 -2.21 -1.75 -16.62
CA LYS A 15 -1.03 -2.41 -17.22
C LYS A 15 -0.51 -3.59 -16.39
N ILE A 16 -0.62 -3.50 -15.07
CA ILE A 16 -0.24 -4.58 -14.15
C ILE A 16 -1.31 -5.66 -14.17
N LEU A 17 -2.60 -5.28 -14.04
CA LEU A 17 -3.72 -6.22 -14.03
C LEU A 17 -3.79 -7.09 -15.29
N LYS A 18 -3.52 -6.51 -16.46
CA LYS A 18 -3.51 -7.24 -17.74
C LYS A 18 -2.42 -8.32 -17.84
N LYS A 19 -1.38 -8.26 -17.02
CA LYS A 19 -0.31 -9.28 -16.96
C LYS A 19 -0.54 -10.34 -15.88
N SER A 20 -1.56 -10.16 -15.05
CA SER A 20 -1.80 -11.01 -13.87
C SER A 20 -2.56 -12.28 -14.25
N GLN A 21 -1.97 -13.45 -13.97
CA GLN A 21 -2.60 -14.75 -14.23
C GLN A 21 -3.90 -14.97 -13.42
N PHE A 22 -3.97 -14.44 -12.20
CA PHE A 22 -5.12 -14.61 -11.30
C PHE A 22 -6.02 -13.37 -11.23
N ARG A 23 -5.99 -12.52 -12.28
CA ARG A 23 -6.78 -11.28 -12.34
C ARG A 23 -8.25 -11.56 -12.07
N ASP A 24 -8.84 -12.56 -12.73
CA ASP A 24 -10.29 -12.79 -12.75
C ASP A 24 -10.82 -13.30 -11.40
N LYS A 25 -9.94 -13.64 -10.44
CA LYS A 25 -10.32 -13.93 -9.05
C LYS A 25 -10.59 -12.66 -8.22
N HIS A 26 -10.14 -11.50 -8.69
CA HIS A 26 -10.11 -10.27 -7.90
C HIS A 26 -10.64 -9.05 -8.66
N PHE A 27 -10.71 -9.11 -9.99
CA PHE A 27 -11.21 -8.02 -10.82
C PHE A 27 -12.21 -8.55 -11.85
N ASP A 28 -13.23 -7.75 -12.14
CA ASP A 28 -14.19 -8.05 -13.21
C ASP A 28 -13.58 -7.78 -14.60
N GLU A 29 -14.37 -8.04 -15.65
CA GLU A 29 -13.98 -7.79 -17.05
C GLU A 29 -13.62 -6.32 -17.32
N ASN A 30 -14.24 -5.38 -16.59
CA ASN A 30 -14.03 -3.94 -16.68
C ASN A 30 -12.86 -3.43 -15.82
N LEU A 31 -12.10 -4.32 -15.18
CA LEU A 31 -10.98 -3.99 -14.29
C LEU A 31 -11.40 -3.21 -13.03
N ASN A 32 -12.62 -3.45 -12.55
CA ASN A 32 -13.09 -3.03 -11.24
C ASN A 32 -12.76 -4.10 -10.21
N PHE A 33 -12.53 -3.69 -8.96
CA PHE A 33 -12.16 -4.60 -7.89
C PHE A 33 -13.40 -5.36 -7.38
N MET A 34 -13.30 -6.68 -7.26
CA MET A 34 -14.32 -7.54 -6.69
C MET A 34 -13.98 -7.80 -5.22
N MET A 35 -14.64 -7.07 -4.32
CA MET A 35 -14.43 -7.22 -2.89
C MET A 35 -15.29 -8.37 -2.37
N GLN A 36 -14.63 -9.44 -1.91
CA GLN A 36 -15.27 -10.54 -1.22
C GLN A 36 -15.44 -10.17 0.25
N GLU A 37 -16.69 -10.19 0.72
CA GLU A 37 -17.05 -9.94 2.10
C GLU A 37 -17.99 -11.03 2.59
N VAL A 38 -18.02 -11.24 3.91
CA VAL A 38 -19.05 -12.06 4.54
C VAL A 38 -20.13 -11.11 5.04
N ASP A 39 -21.35 -11.31 4.58
CA ASP A 39 -22.49 -10.54 5.04
C ASP A 39 -22.71 -10.80 6.54
N LYS A 40 -22.71 -9.74 7.34
CA LYS A 40 -22.70 -9.85 8.81
C LYS A 40 -23.95 -10.51 9.38
N VAL A 41 -25.07 -10.43 8.67
CA VAL A 41 -26.36 -10.97 9.12
C VAL A 41 -26.51 -12.41 8.66
N THR A 42 -26.32 -12.65 7.37
CA THR A 42 -26.59 -13.95 6.74
C THR A 42 -25.41 -14.92 6.79
N GLN A 43 -24.22 -14.42 7.14
CA GLN A 43 -22.95 -15.18 7.15
C GLN A 43 -22.60 -15.81 5.80
N LYS A 44 -23.20 -15.32 4.71
CA LYS A 44 -22.93 -15.77 3.34
C LYS A 44 -21.88 -14.89 2.67
N GLU A 45 -21.13 -15.49 1.75
CA GLU A 45 -20.22 -14.74 0.89
C GLU A 45 -21.00 -13.81 -0.03
N LYS A 46 -20.54 -12.57 -0.12
CA LYS A 46 -21.05 -11.53 -0.99
C LYS A 46 -19.90 -10.92 -1.76
N ILE A 47 -20.08 -10.75 -3.06
CA ILE A 47 -19.14 -10.01 -3.90
C ILE A 47 -19.72 -8.63 -4.16
N THR A 48 -18.98 -7.60 -3.74
CA THR A 48 -19.31 -6.20 -4.02
C THR A 48 -18.31 -5.66 -5.04
N VAL A 49 -18.79 -5.15 -6.18
CA VAL A 49 -17.94 -4.52 -7.19
C VAL A 49 -17.64 -3.09 -6.77
N VAL A 50 -16.36 -2.76 -6.63
CA VAL A 50 -15.86 -1.43 -6.25
C VAL A 50 -15.19 -0.79 -7.45
N SER A 51 -15.86 0.17 -8.06
CA SER A 51 -15.38 0.93 -9.23
C SER A 51 -14.50 2.12 -8.84
N ASN A 52 -14.82 2.79 -7.72
CA ASN A 52 -14.07 3.92 -7.19
C ASN A 52 -13.21 3.50 -5.99
N ILE A 53 -11.90 3.37 -6.21
CA ILE A 53 -10.93 3.04 -5.16
C ILE A 53 -10.36 4.34 -4.62
N VAL A 54 -10.76 4.69 -3.41
CA VAL A 54 -10.20 5.85 -2.68
C VAL A 54 -9.06 5.38 -1.78
N GLN A 55 -7.97 6.13 -1.76
CA GLN A 55 -6.91 5.93 -0.78
C GLN A 55 -7.43 6.37 0.58
N THR A 56 -7.63 5.40 1.48
CA THR A 56 -8.21 5.62 2.81
C THR A 56 -7.17 5.55 3.91
N LYS A 57 -5.96 5.06 3.60
CA LYS A 57 -4.85 4.94 4.54
C LYS A 57 -3.72 5.88 4.14
N ASP A 58 -3.28 6.68 5.09
CA ASP A 58 -2.09 7.51 4.94
C ASP A 58 -0.90 6.89 5.66
N LEU A 59 0.20 6.67 4.94
CA LEU A 59 1.38 6.01 5.49
C LEU A 59 2.05 6.85 6.58
N HIS A 60 2.03 8.17 6.46
CA HIS A 60 2.61 9.05 7.48
C HIS A 60 1.84 8.90 8.80
N GLN A 61 0.52 8.97 8.75
CA GLN A 61 -0.35 8.81 9.92
C GLN A 61 -0.21 7.41 10.57
N LEU A 62 -0.02 6.37 9.76
CA LEU A 62 0.24 5.01 10.28
C LEU A 62 1.58 4.90 11.00
N LEU A 63 2.61 5.62 10.53
CA LEU A 63 3.93 5.62 11.13
C LEU A 63 4.01 6.55 12.35
N SER A 64 3.32 7.70 12.32
CA SER A 64 3.35 8.74 13.37
C SER A 64 2.44 8.41 14.56
N SER A 65 2.47 7.17 15.06
CA SER A 65 1.62 6.73 16.18
C SER A 65 1.85 7.55 17.46
N LYS A 66 0.81 7.70 18.30
CA LYS A 66 0.85 8.49 19.56
C LYS A 66 1.92 8.04 20.56
N SER A 67 2.46 6.83 20.42
CA SER A 67 3.49 6.26 21.30
C SER A 67 4.91 6.67 20.92
N ILE A 68 5.10 7.38 19.81
CA ILE A 68 6.41 7.82 19.35
C ILE A 68 6.70 9.21 19.92
N GLU A 69 7.92 9.41 20.40
CA GLU A 69 8.38 10.71 20.87
C GLU A 69 8.30 11.76 19.75
N ASN A 70 7.66 12.88 20.05
CA ASN A 70 7.47 13.98 19.08
C ASN A 70 8.70 14.91 19.08
N THR A 71 9.89 14.35 18.84
CA THR A 71 11.12 15.13 18.60
C THR A 71 11.31 15.36 17.10
N GLU A 72 12.00 16.45 16.74
CA GLU A 72 12.26 16.79 15.34
C GLU A 72 13.06 15.71 14.61
N GLU A 73 14.01 15.08 15.30
CA GLU A 73 14.82 13.99 14.75
C GLU A 73 14.00 12.73 14.47
N VAL A 74 13.09 12.37 15.36
CA VAL A 74 12.21 11.22 15.17
C VAL A 74 11.22 11.51 14.04
N ALA A 75 10.67 12.73 13.96
CA ALA A 75 9.83 13.15 12.84
C ALA A 75 10.58 13.06 11.49
N LYS A 76 11.85 13.50 11.45
CA LYS A 76 12.73 13.36 10.28
C LYS A 76 12.88 11.88 9.89
N LYS A 77 13.12 11.00 10.86
CA LYS A 77 13.25 9.55 10.62
C LYS A 77 11.96 8.90 10.14
N VAL A 78 10.81 9.28 10.69
CA VAL A 78 9.50 8.82 10.22
C VAL A 78 9.29 9.23 8.75
N GLN A 79 9.66 10.46 8.40
CA GLN A 79 9.56 10.93 7.02
C GLN A 79 10.50 10.15 6.07
N GLN A 80 11.73 9.86 6.50
CA GLN A 80 12.66 9.01 5.74
C GLN A 80 12.14 7.57 5.59
N LEU A 81 11.55 7.00 6.65
CA LEU A 81 10.95 5.67 6.59
C LEU A 81 9.77 5.64 5.62
N LYS A 82 8.90 6.64 5.68
CA LYS A 82 7.78 6.81 4.74
C LYS A 82 8.28 6.81 3.30
N ASP A 83 9.28 7.63 2.97
CA ASP A 83 9.83 7.72 1.62
C ASP A 83 10.40 6.37 1.13
N MET A 84 11.13 5.67 2.00
CA MET A 84 11.67 4.34 1.68
C MET A 84 10.54 3.34 1.39
N LEU A 85 9.54 3.28 2.27
CA LEU A 85 8.39 2.38 2.11
C LEU A 85 7.55 2.73 0.87
N ASP A 86 7.38 4.01 0.55
CA ASP A 86 6.66 4.45 -0.65
C ASP A 86 7.31 3.93 -1.93
N LYS A 87 8.64 3.83 -1.95
CA LYS A 87 9.42 3.26 -3.06
C LYS A 87 9.40 1.72 -3.08
N ILE A 88 9.35 1.08 -1.92
CA ILE A 88 9.25 -0.39 -1.80
C ILE A 88 7.87 -0.88 -2.22
N LEU A 89 6.81 -0.16 -1.83
CA LEU A 89 5.41 -0.57 -2.00
C LEU A 89 4.82 -0.12 -3.34
N LEU A 90 5.63 0.00 -4.39
CA LEU A 90 5.13 0.23 -5.74
C LEU A 90 4.50 -1.04 -6.33
N PHE A 91 3.40 -0.88 -7.07
CA PHE A 91 2.70 -2.00 -7.73
C PHE A 91 3.59 -2.71 -8.75
N ASP A 92 4.32 -1.94 -9.55
CA ASP A 92 5.22 -2.47 -10.55
C ASP A 92 6.55 -2.89 -9.89
N PRO A 93 6.89 -4.19 -9.85
CA PRO A 93 8.11 -4.65 -9.19
C PRO A 93 9.37 -4.07 -9.84
N VAL A 94 9.34 -3.75 -11.13
CA VAL A 94 10.49 -3.18 -11.86
C VAL A 94 10.77 -1.74 -11.41
N LYS A 95 9.75 -1.03 -10.91
CA LYS A 95 9.89 0.36 -10.42
C LYS A 95 10.25 0.43 -8.94
N ARG A 96 10.26 -0.69 -8.22
CA ARG A 96 10.61 -0.69 -6.80
C ARG A 96 12.08 -0.34 -6.63
N ILE A 97 12.37 0.34 -5.52
CA ILE A 97 13.75 0.61 -5.11
C ILE A 97 14.57 -0.69 -5.05
N SER A 98 15.82 -0.65 -5.54
CA SER A 98 16.70 -1.81 -5.51
C SER A 98 17.23 -2.07 -4.10
N ILE A 99 17.72 -3.29 -3.84
CA ILE A 99 18.32 -3.62 -2.54
C ILE A 99 19.50 -2.68 -2.23
N LYS A 100 20.35 -2.40 -3.23
CA LYS A 100 21.50 -1.51 -3.09
C LYS A 100 21.05 -0.09 -2.70
N ASP A 101 20.01 0.43 -3.35
CA ASP A 101 19.50 1.77 -3.07
C ASP A 101 18.78 1.84 -1.72
N CYS A 102 18.11 0.76 -1.29
CA CYS A 102 17.55 0.65 0.07
C CYS A 102 18.64 0.76 1.13
N LEU A 103 19.77 0.05 0.95
CA LEU A 103 20.89 0.09 1.88
C LEU A 103 21.48 1.50 1.97
N LEU A 104 21.54 2.23 0.85
CA LEU A 104 22.03 3.60 0.78
C LEU A 104 20.99 4.66 1.19
N HIS A 105 19.78 4.27 1.55
CA HIS A 105 18.70 5.20 1.87
C HIS A 105 19.01 6.02 3.14
N PRO A 106 18.69 7.33 3.20
CA PRO A 106 18.92 8.17 4.39
C PRO A 106 18.33 7.61 5.68
N PHE A 107 17.19 6.90 5.58
CA PHE A 107 16.59 6.19 6.71
C PHE A 107 17.58 5.22 7.38
N VAL A 108 18.36 4.47 6.58
CA VAL A 108 19.31 3.45 7.03
C VAL A 108 20.67 4.08 7.37
N GLN A 109 21.11 5.07 6.59
CA GLN A 109 22.47 5.63 6.69
C GLN A 109 22.63 6.69 7.78
N GLU A 110 21.65 7.58 7.95
CA GLU A 110 21.75 8.65 8.96
C GLU A 110 21.47 8.11 10.37
N ARG A 111 22.19 8.59 11.39
CA ARG A 111 21.90 8.25 12.79
C ARG A 111 21.01 9.32 13.43
N ILE A 112 20.16 8.90 14.36
CA ILE A 112 19.52 9.80 15.32
C ILE A 112 20.64 10.24 16.28
N SER A 113 20.85 11.56 16.43
CA SER A 113 22.08 12.11 17.01
C SER A 113 21.77 12.85 18.30
#